data_AF-A0A3A8ZDV4-F1
#
_entry.id   AF-A0A3A8ZDV4-F1
#
_cell.length_a   1.000
_cell.length_b   1.000
_cell.length_c   1.000
_cell.angle_alpha   90.00
_cell.angle_beta   90.00
_cell.angle_gamma   90.00
#
_symmetry.space_group_name_H-M   'P 1'
#
loop_
_entity.id
_entity.type
_entity.pdbx_description
1 polymer ?
#
loop_
_entity_poly.entity_id
_entity_poly.type
_entity_poly.pdbx_seq_one_letter_code
_entity_poly.pdbx_strand_id
1 'polypeptide(L)'
;MGIKIIMRSLGVYFWIPILINDIIIPLFVLLIKINGTEENVTQGVMILSQMFTPFLSAFWTYMYLEKYIDMKGNECFYIVRKNKWPEIMRLLFLYVVTNTIPFGWYISMGKKYFYEWIHIVIICFLFVSAAYCLSYLLKSISLAMIPSFIYLLASVTGLNDALKKISFYESNTGMEPSKLLTRYNYFIVAAIVIAVIGRKLNDNYENYCG
;
A
#
# COMPACT_ATOMS: atom_id res chain seq x y z
N MET A 1 -20.78 -0.81 6.59
CA MET A 1 -20.11 -1.54 7.68
C MET A 1 -19.16 -0.55 8.34
N GLY A 2 -19.30 -0.32 9.65
CA GLY A 2 -18.44 0.65 10.34
C GLY A 2 -17.00 0.16 10.41
N ILE A 3 -16.03 1.08 10.49
CA ILE A 3 -14.59 0.75 10.51
C ILE A 3 -14.25 -0.22 11.66
N LYS A 4 -14.95 -0.10 12.78
CA LYS A 4 -14.84 -0.98 13.95
C LYS A 4 -15.07 -2.47 13.62
N ILE A 5 -15.98 -2.76 12.69
CA ILE A 5 -16.27 -4.14 12.29
C ILE A 5 -15.19 -4.67 11.33
N ILE A 6 -14.66 -3.81 10.46
CA ILE A 6 -13.53 -4.14 9.58
C ILE A 6 -12.28 -4.42 10.43
N MET A 7 -11.98 -3.59 11.43
CA MET A 7 -10.87 -3.82 12.37
C MET A 7 -11.02 -5.14 13.12
N ARG A 8 -12.23 -5.43 13.62
CA ARG A 8 -12.51 -6.71 14.30
C ARG A 8 -12.34 -7.90 13.35
N SER A 9 -12.62 -7.72 12.06
CA SER A 9 -12.36 -8.75 11.06
C SER A 9 -10.85 -8.98 10.87
N LEU A 10 -10.04 -7.94 10.80
CA LEU A 10 -8.59 -8.08 10.59
C LEU A 10 -7.87 -8.65 11.84
N GLY A 11 -8.43 -8.47 13.04
CA GLY A 11 -7.86 -9.04 14.27
C GLY A 11 -6.44 -8.54 14.53
N VAL A 12 -5.49 -9.46 14.73
CA VAL A 12 -4.07 -9.12 14.97
C VAL A 12 -3.42 -8.52 13.72
N TYR A 13 -3.81 -8.95 12.53
CA TYR A 13 -3.27 -8.44 11.26
C TYR A 13 -3.55 -6.96 11.03
N PHE A 14 -4.54 -6.39 11.73
CA PHE A 14 -4.79 -4.95 11.72
C PHE A 14 -3.57 -4.16 12.20
N TRP A 15 -2.88 -4.66 13.24
CA TRP A 15 -1.80 -3.94 13.90
C TRP A 15 -0.48 -3.99 13.12
N ILE A 16 -0.28 -4.97 12.25
CA ILE A 16 1.02 -5.19 11.58
C ILE A 16 1.48 -3.95 10.79
N PRO A 17 0.68 -3.35 9.89
CA PRO A 17 1.09 -2.16 9.16
C PRO A 17 1.37 -0.94 10.06
N ILE A 18 0.57 -0.76 11.12
CA ILE A 18 0.72 0.33 12.07
C ILE A 18 2.02 0.17 12.86
N LEU A 19 2.28 -1.02 13.41
CA LEU A 19 3.51 -1.28 14.17
C LEU A 19 4.75 -1.03 13.31
N ILE A 20 4.74 -1.48 12.05
CA ILE A 20 5.91 -1.31 11.20
C ILE A 20 6.11 0.16 10.81
N ASN A 21 5.09 0.84 10.28
CA ASN A 21 5.27 2.20 9.77
C ASN A 21 5.28 3.28 10.84
N ASP A 22 4.53 3.12 11.94
CA ASP A 22 4.36 4.17 12.94
C ASP A 22 5.33 3.99 14.13
N ILE A 23 5.92 2.81 14.29
CA ILE A 23 6.86 2.52 15.38
C ILE A 23 8.21 2.08 14.86
N ILE A 24 8.29 0.98 14.10
CA ILE A 24 9.58 0.38 13.71
C ILE A 24 10.37 1.34 12.79
N ILE A 25 9.77 1.83 11.71
CA ILE A 25 10.46 2.74 10.77
C ILE A 25 10.92 4.03 11.47
N PRO A 26 10.08 4.77 12.22
CA PRO A 26 10.51 5.95 12.95
C PRO A 26 11.64 5.69 13.95
N LEU A 27 11.63 4.54 14.64
CA LEU A 27 12.72 4.15 15.53
C LEU A 27 14.02 3.91 14.76
N PHE A 28 13.98 3.24 13.61
CA PHE A 28 15.15 3.08 12.74
C PHE A 28 15.68 4.44 12.25
N VAL A 29 14.79 5.34 11.83
CA VAL A 29 15.16 6.70 11.41
C VAL A 29 15.78 7.49 12.57
N LEU A 30 15.24 7.36 13.79
CA LEU A 30 15.80 7.98 14.99
C LEU A 30 17.22 7.47 15.28
N LEU A 31 17.46 6.16 15.17
CA LEU A 31 18.80 5.57 15.37
C LEU A 31 19.80 6.08 14.33
N ILE A 32 19.39 6.23 13.07
CA ILE A 32 20.21 6.84 12.02
C ILE A 32 20.50 8.31 12.35
N LYS A 33 19.51 9.04 12.88
CA LYS A 33 19.67 10.45 13.25
C LYS A 33 20.63 10.66 14.42
N ILE A 34 20.68 9.74 15.37
CA ILE A 34 21.60 9.82 16.52
C ILE A 34 23.05 9.54 16.10
N ASN A 35 23.26 8.60 15.16
CA ASN A 35 24.58 8.06 14.83
C ASN A 35 25.15 8.52 13.48
N GLY A 36 24.37 9.25 12.67
CA GLY A 36 24.68 9.51 11.26
C GLY A 36 24.54 10.98 10.86
N THR A 37 24.76 11.23 9.58
CA THR A 37 24.61 12.56 8.97
C THR A 37 23.16 12.82 8.54
N GLU A 38 22.80 14.08 8.32
CA GLU A 38 21.48 14.44 7.78
C GLU A 38 21.18 13.78 6.42
N GLU A 39 22.22 13.53 5.64
CA GLU A 39 22.12 12.80 4.38
C GLU A 39 21.69 11.35 4.60
N ASN A 40 22.32 10.65 5.56
CA ASN A 40 21.96 9.28 5.92
C ASN A 40 20.52 9.19 6.42
N VAL A 41 20.06 10.17 7.20
CA VAL A 41 18.67 10.25 7.68
C VAL A 41 17.70 10.43 6.51
N THR A 42 18.05 11.30 5.56
CA THR A 42 17.23 11.53 4.37
C THR A 42 17.10 10.25 3.56
N GLN A 43 18.22 9.59 3.23
CA GLN A 43 18.21 8.35 2.47
C GLN A 43 17.45 7.24 3.20
N GLY A 44 17.63 7.13 4.52
CA GLY A 44 16.94 6.17 5.36
C GLY A 44 15.42 6.34 5.34
N VAL A 45 14.92 7.57 5.51
CA VAL A 45 13.47 7.86 5.43
C VAL A 45 12.93 7.50 4.05
N MET A 46 13.63 7.91 2.98
CA MET A 46 13.19 7.65 1.61
C MET A 46 13.13 6.14 1.35
N ILE A 47 14.23 5.41 1.53
CA ILE A 47 14.29 3.99 1.20
C ILE A 47 13.29 3.17 2.03
N LEU A 48 13.25 3.37 3.35
CA LEU A 48 12.40 2.57 4.24
C LEU A 48 10.91 2.79 3.95
N SER A 49 10.51 4.05 3.73
CA SER A 49 9.10 4.35 3.47
C SER A 49 8.65 3.90 2.08
N GLN A 50 9.47 4.14 1.04
CA GLN A 50 9.18 3.70 -0.32
C GLN A 50 9.09 2.16 -0.43
N MET A 51 9.88 1.45 0.38
CA MET A 51 9.91 -0.01 0.40
C MET A 51 8.70 -0.60 1.13
N PHE A 52 8.45 -0.19 2.37
CA PHE A 52 7.45 -0.84 3.22
C PHE A 52 6.06 -0.25 3.07
N THR A 53 5.93 1.07 2.93
CA THR A 53 4.62 1.74 3.03
C THR A 53 3.65 1.35 1.91
N PRO A 54 4.04 1.22 0.62
CA PRO A 54 3.14 0.73 -0.41
C PRO A 54 2.70 -0.73 -0.19
N PHE A 55 3.63 -1.61 0.15
CA PHE A 55 3.34 -3.01 0.43
C PHE A 55 2.35 -3.17 1.59
N LEU A 56 2.60 -2.47 2.69
CA LEU A 56 1.77 -2.52 3.89
C LEU A 56 0.38 -1.91 3.69
N SER A 57 0.20 -1.00 2.72
CA SER A 57 -1.12 -0.51 2.32
C SER A 57 -1.96 -1.61 1.66
N ALA A 58 -1.35 -2.41 0.79
CA ALA A 58 -1.99 -3.56 0.16
C ALA A 58 -2.24 -4.71 1.15
N PHE A 59 -1.40 -4.85 2.18
CA PHE A 59 -1.55 -5.90 3.19
C PHE A 59 -2.94 -5.95 3.83
N TRP A 60 -3.50 -4.81 4.25
CA TRP A 60 -4.87 -4.78 4.77
C TRP A 60 -5.92 -5.20 3.75
N THR A 61 -5.69 -4.90 2.47
CA THR A 61 -6.59 -5.34 1.39
C THR A 61 -6.57 -6.86 1.26
N TYR A 62 -5.38 -7.47 1.25
CA TYR A 62 -5.23 -8.93 1.18
C TYR A 62 -5.90 -9.64 2.36
N MET A 63 -5.58 -9.22 3.59
CA MET A 63 -6.12 -9.85 4.81
C MET A 63 -7.63 -9.65 4.94
N TYR A 64 -8.16 -8.55 4.43
CA TYR A 64 -9.61 -8.35 4.39
C TYR A 64 -10.26 -9.27 3.36
N LEU A 65 -9.70 -9.37 2.15
CA LEU A 65 -10.26 -10.17 1.05
C LEU A 65 -10.06 -11.68 1.22
N GLU A 66 -9.08 -12.14 1.98
CA GLU A 66 -8.85 -13.56 2.30
C GLU A 66 -10.11 -14.23 2.83
N LYS A 67 -10.82 -13.52 3.69
CA LYS A 67 -12.09 -13.99 4.24
C LYS A 67 -13.17 -14.17 3.19
N TYR A 68 -13.10 -13.41 2.10
CA TYR A 68 -14.08 -13.38 1.02
C TYR A 68 -13.69 -14.24 -0.19
N ILE A 69 -12.42 -14.63 -0.34
CA ILE A 69 -11.96 -15.39 -1.50
C ILE A 69 -11.51 -16.80 -1.10
N ASP A 70 -10.75 -16.95 -0.01
CA ASP A 70 -10.08 -18.21 0.32
C ASP A 70 -10.78 -19.03 1.44
N MET A 71 -11.62 -18.40 2.27
CA MET A 71 -12.33 -19.14 3.34
C MET A 71 -13.45 -20.06 2.82
N LYS A 72 -13.52 -21.29 3.37
CA LYS A 72 -14.61 -22.24 3.10
C LYS A 72 -15.96 -21.70 3.60
N GLY A 73 -17.02 -21.82 2.78
CA GLY A 73 -18.35 -21.27 3.09
C GLY A 73 -18.54 -19.80 2.70
N ASN A 74 -17.69 -19.30 1.80
CA ASN A 74 -17.69 -17.89 1.39
C ASN A 74 -18.95 -17.41 0.67
N GLU A 75 -19.67 -18.35 0.07
CA GLU A 75 -20.93 -18.12 -0.65
C GLU A 75 -21.93 -17.36 0.22
N CYS A 76 -22.01 -17.69 1.52
CA CYS A 76 -22.88 -17.01 2.49
C CYS A 76 -22.54 -15.52 2.69
N PHE A 77 -21.27 -15.13 2.55
CA PHE A 77 -20.84 -13.73 2.74
C PHE A 77 -21.06 -12.84 1.51
N TYR A 78 -21.21 -13.44 0.32
CA TYR A 78 -21.60 -12.71 -0.90
C TYR A 78 -23.10 -12.44 -0.99
N ILE A 79 -23.93 -13.28 -0.37
CA ILE A 79 -25.39 -13.09 -0.29
C ILE A 79 -25.74 -11.74 0.40
N VAL A 80 -24.94 -11.30 1.37
CA VAL A 80 -25.27 -10.12 2.20
C VAL A 80 -24.71 -8.80 1.66
N ARG A 81 -23.56 -8.80 0.96
CA ARG A 81 -22.96 -7.59 0.37
C ARG A 81 -22.19 -7.93 -0.89
N LYS A 82 -22.65 -7.36 -2.00
CA LYS A 82 -22.08 -7.48 -3.34
C LYS A 82 -20.71 -6.82 -3.45
N ASN A 83 -20.65 -5.50 -3.60
CA ASN A 83 -19.39 -4.78 -3.80
C ASN A 83 -18.57 -4.54 -2.50
N LYS A 84 -17.30 -4.96 -2.49
CA LYS A 84 -16.34 -4.76 -1.37
C LYS A 84 -15.43 -3.53 -1.51
N TRP A 85 -15.42 -2.87 -2.68
CA TRP A 85 -14.57 -1.71 -2.95
C TRP A 85 -14.70 -0.57 -1.93
N PRO A 86 -15.92 -0.18 -1.46
CA PRO A 86 -16.05 0.88 -0.46
C PRO A 86 -15.35 0.57 0.87
N GLU A 87 -15.33 -0.70 1.29
CA GLU A 87 -14.61 -1.15 2.49
C GLU A 87 -13.09 -1.08 2.29
N ILE A 88 -12.59 -1.45 1.11
CA ILE A 88 -11.17 -1.31 0.75
C ILE A 88 -10.74 0.16 0.75
N MET A 89 -11.57 1.07 0.20
CA MET A 89 -11.27 2.50 0.23
C MET A 89 -11.27 3.10 1.64
N ARG A 90 -12.12 2.59 2.55
CA ARG A 90 -12.06 2.98 3.98
C ARG A 90 -10.78 2.51 4.65
N LEU A 91 -10.29 1.31 4.30
CA LEU A 91 -9.00 0.81 4.79
C LEU A 91 -7.83 1.66 4.29
N LEU A 92 -7.83 2.00 3.00
CA LEU A 92 -6.82 2.91 2.43
C LEU A 92 -6.87 4.28 3.10
N PHE A 93 -8.06 4.86 3.29
CA PHE A 93 -8.21 6.15 3.96
C PHE A 93 -7.66 6.10 5.40
N LEU A 94 -8.03 5.06 6.16
CA LEU A 94 -7.48 4.86 7.51
C LEU A 94 -5.97 4.73 7.48
N TYR A 95 -5.42 3.99 6.52
CA TYR A 95 -4.00 3.78 6.37
C TYR A 95 -3.25 5.08 6.11
N VAL A 96 -3.79 5.93 5.23
CA VAL A 96 -3.23 7.25 4.95
C VAL A 96 -3.26 8.12 6.22
N VAL A 97 -4.36 8.11 6.98
CA VAL A 97 -4.47 8.89 8.22
C VAL A 97 -3.45 8.44 9.26
N THR A 98 -3.29 7.13 9.50
CA THR A 98 -2.32 6.63 10.49
C THR A 98 -0.90 6.97 10.08
N ASN A 99 -0.53 6.71 8.83
CA ASN A 99 0.81 6.99 8.31
C ASN A 99 1.11 8.50 8.18
N THR A 100 0.10 9.37 8.19
CA THR A 100 0.33 10.82 8.22
C THR A 100 1.02 11.26 9.52
N ILE A 101 0.83 10.54 10.62
CA ILE A 101 1.43 10.87 11.93
C ILE A 101 2.96 10.79 11.89
N PRO A 102 3.59 9.64 11.56
CA PRO A 102 5.04 9.56 11.44
C PRO A 102 5.58 10.45 10.31
N PHE A 103 4.85 10.59 9.19
CA PHE A 103 5.23 11.50 8.12
C PHE A 103 5.17 12.98 8.52
N GLY A 104 4.27 13.37 9.44
CA GLY A 104 4.22 14.72 9.99
C GLY A 104 5.52 15.09 10.69
N TRP A 105 6.12 14.13 11.40
CA TRP A 105 7.44 14.32 11.99
C TRP A 105 8.52 14.50 10.91
N TYR A 106 8.54 13.67 9.86
CA TYR A 106 9.49 13.84 8.74
C TYR A 106 9.28 15.18 8.01
N ILE A 107 8.05 15.60 7.77
CA ILE A 107 7.70 16.87 7.12
C ILE A 107 8.26 18.07 7.91
N SER A 108 8.25 18.00 9.25
CA SER A 108 8.87 19.04 10.09
C SER A 108 10.39 19.18 9.86
N MET A 109 11.05 18.15 9.31
CA MET A 109 12.48 18.15 9.00
C MET A 109 12.78 18.73 7.60
N GLY A 110 11.76 18.94 6.75
CA GLY A 110 11.94 19.59 5.45
C GLY A 110 10.81 19.38 4.44
N LYS A 111 10.68 20.33 3.51
CA LYS A 111 9.63 20.31 2.47
C LYS A 111 9.71 19.10 1.52
N LYS A 112 10.91 18.53 1.33
CA LYS A 112 11.13 17.34 0.50
C LYS A 112 10.30 16.13 0.94
N TYR A 113 10.07 15.98 2.24
CA TYR A 113 9.29 14.87 2.79
C TYR A 113 7.78 15.02 2.56
N PHE A 114 7.29 16.25 2.34
CA PHE A 114 5.88 16.48 2.00
C PHE A 114 5.57 16.00 0.59
N TYR A 115 6.45 16.30 -0.38
CA TYR A 115 6.28 15.80 -1.75
C TYR A 115 6.44 14.28 -1.81
N GLU A 116 7.35 13.72 -1.02
CA GLU A 116 7.48 12.27 -0.87
C GLU A 116 6.21 11.63 -0.28
N TRP A 117 5.60 12.27 0.72
CA TRP A 117 4.36 11.78 1.31
C TRP A 117 3.23 11.69 0.27
N ILE A 118 3.02 12.76 -0.51
CA ILE A 118 2.01 12.75 -1.59
C ILE A 118 2.29 11.62 -2.58
N HIS A 119 3.56 11.45 -2.95
CA HIS A 119 3.99 10.38 -3.84
C HIS A 119 3.65 9.00 -3.27
N ILE A 120 4.01 8.72 -2.02
CA ILE A 120 3.73 7.45 -1.35
C ILE A 120 2.23 7.17 -1.30
N VAL A 121 1.39 8.17 -1.05
CA VAL A 121 -0.07 8.01 -1.07
C VAL A 121 -0.57 7.56 -2.45
N ILE A 122 -0.04 8.13 -3.53
CA ILE A 122 -0.39 7.72 -4.91
C ILE A 122 0.00 6.26 -5.15
N ILE A 123 1.22 5.86 -4.77
CA ILE A 123 1.69 4.49 -4.96
C ILE A 123 0.92 3.50 -4.06
N CYS A 124 0.55 3.90 -2.84
CA CYS A 124 -0.33 3.09 -1.98
C CYS A 124 -1.68 2.84 -2.67
N PHE A 125 -2.26 3.86 -3.31
CA PHE A 125 -3.51 3.69 -4.04
C PHE A 125 -3.36 2.72 -5.22
N LEU A 126 -2.23 2.78 -5.94
CA LEU A 126 -1.91 1.83 -7.00
C LEU A 126 -1.79 0.39 -6.46
N PHE A 127 -1.06 0.20 -5.36
CA PHE A 127 -0.87 -1.11 -4.72
C PHE A 127 -2.19 -1.69 -4.20
N VAL A 128 -3.02 -0.89 -3.55
CA VAL A 128 -4.35 -1.31 -3.09
C VAL A 128 -5.26 -1.68 -4.27
N SER A 129 -5.24 -0.89 -5.33
CA SER A 129 -6.04 -1.17 -6.54
C SER A 129 -5.57 -2.47 -7.21
N ALA A 130 -4.26 -2.67 -7.33
CA ALA A 130 -3.68 -3.89 -7.87
C ALA A 130 -3.97 -5.11 -7.00
N ALA A 131 -3.83 -4.99 -5.68
CA ALA A 131 -4.18 -6.04 -4.72
C ALA A 131 -5.64 -6.48 -4.90
N TYR A 132 -6.57 -5.51 -4.90
CA TYR A 132 -7.99 -5.77 -5.15
C TYR A 132 -8.20 -6.49 -6.49
N CYS A 133 -7.69 -5.94 -7.59
CA CYS A 133 -7.87 -6.53 -8.93
C CYS A 133 -7.29 -7.94 -9.04
N LEU A 134 -6.06 -8.16 -8.58
CA LEU A 134 -5.37 -9.45 -8.67
C LEU A 134 -6.04 -10.51 -7.79
N SER A 135 -6.51 -10.15 -6.60
CA SER A 135 -7.24 -11.05 -5.71
C SER A 135 -8.46 -11.66 -6.40
N TYR A 136 -9.24 -10.85 -7.12
CA TYR A 136 -10.40 -11.34 -7.87
C TYR A 136 -10.05 -12.03 -9.19
N LEU A 137 -9.01 -11.56 -9.88
CA LEU A 137 -8.55 -12.17 -11.14
C LEU A 137 -8.03 -13.60 -10.91
N LEU A 138 -7.17 -13.77 -9.90
CA LEU A 138 -6.52 -15.03 -9.59
C LEU A 138 -7.36 -15.92 -8.68
N LYS A 139 -8.42 -15.37 -8.08
CA LYS A 139 -9.30 -16.06 -7.12
C LYS A 139 -8.51 -16.72 -5.98
N SER A 140 -7.39 -16.11 -5.60
CA SER A 140 -6.51 -16.57 -4.53
C SER A 140 -5.73 -15.40 -3.97
N ILE A 141 -5.78 -15.19 -2.65
CA ILE A 141 -5.01 -14.12 -2.00
C ILE A 141 -3.52 -14.43 -2.05
N SER A 142 -3.15 -15.67 -1.76
CA SER A 142 -1.75 -16.11 -1.80
C SER A 142 -1.07 -15.80 -3.13
N LEU A 143 -1.74 -16.08 -4.27
CA LEU A 143 -1.21 -15.76 -5.60
C LEU A 143 -1.20 -14.24 -5.85
N ALA A 144 -2.23 -13.52 -5.40
CA ALA A 144 -2.32 -12.07 -5.58
C ALA A 144 -1.28 -11.28 -4.76
N MET A 145 -0.73 -11.85 -3.69
CA MET A 145 0.34 -11.25 -2.90
C MET A 145 1.72 -11.36 -3.58
N ILE A 146 1.93 -12.32 -4.48
CA ILE A 146 3.24 -12.59 -5.09
C ILE A 146 3.86 -11.33 -5.73
N PRO A 147 3.14 -10.54 -6.56
CA PRO A 147 3.72 -9.33 -7.16
C PRO A 147 4.19 -8.30 -6.13
N SER A 148 3.44 -8.13 -5.02
CA SER A 148 3.81 -7.22 -3.94
C SER A 148 5.04 -7.71 -3.16
N PHE A 149 5.21 -9.03 -2.99
CA PHE A 149 6.43 -9.60 -2.43
C PHE A 149 7.63 -9.48 -3.37
N ILE A 150 7.43 -9.68 -4.68
CA ILE A 150 8.49 -9.45 -5.68
C ILE A 150 8.96 -8.00 -5.62
N TYR A 151 8.04 -7.03 -5.50
CA TYR A 151 8.39 -5.63 -5.32
C TYR A 151 9.23 -5.41 -4.04
N LEU A 152 8.82 -5.98 -2.91
CA LEU A 152 9.55 -5.85 -1.65
C LEU A 152 10.97 -6.44 -1.76
N LEU A 153 11.10 -7.63 -2.35
CA LEU A 153 12.39 -8.29 -2.56
C LEU A 153 13.29 -7.51 -3.53
N ALA A 154 12.73 -6.98 -4.62
CA ALA A 154 13.45 -6.14 -5.55
C ALA A 154 13.96 -4.85 -4.88
N SER A 155 13.18 -4.29 -3.96
CA SER A 155 13.55 -3.10 -3.19
C SER A 155 14.70 -3.36 -2.20
N VAL A 156 14.73 -4.54 -1.56
CA VAL A 156 15.78 -4.93 -0.59
C VAL A 156 17.09 -5.33 -1.27
N THR A 157 17.03 -6.14 -2.33
CA THR A 157 18.22 -6.79 -2.92
C THR A 157 19.06 -5.86 -3.78
N GLY A 158 18.64 -4.61 -3.97
CA GLY A 158 19.37 -3.69 -4.83
C GLY A 158 19.46 -4.20 -6.27
N LEU A 159 18.46 -4.98 -6.74
CA LEU A 159 18.28 -5.39 -8.14
C LEU A 159 17.91 -4.18 -9.03
N ASN A 160 18.44 -3.02 -8.66
CA ASN A 160 18.05 -1.69 -9.03
C ASN A 160 18.54 -1.31 -10.41
N ASP A 161 19.61 -1.88 -10.98
CA ASP A 161 20.02 -1.39 -12.31
C ASP A 161 19.16 -1.92 -13.47
N ALA A 162 18.64 -3.15 -13.37
CA ALA A 162 17.67 -3.68 -14.34
C ALA A 162 16.23 -3.22 -14.03
N LEU A 163 15.87 -3.11 -12.74
CA LEU A 163 14.54 -2.72 -12.30
C LEU A 163 14.37 -1.21 -12.02
N LYS A 164 15.42 -0.36 -12.05
CA LYS A 164 15.29 1.12 -11.93
C LYS A 164 14.34 1.71 -12.98
N LYS A 165 14.25 1.07 -14.15
CA LYS A 165 13.29 1.44 -15.20
C LYS A 165 11.83 1.14 -14.81
N ILE A 166 11.62 0.17 -13.92
CA ILE A 166 10.32 -0.26 -13.38
C ILE A 166 10.08 0.32 -11.97
N SER A 167 11.13 0.84 -11.31
CA SER A 167 11.06 1.43 -9.98
C SER A 167 10.04 2.56 -9.97
N PHE A 168 9.06 2.45 -9.08
CA PHE A 168 8.12 3.51 -8.76
C PHE A 168 8.81 4.73 -8.14
N TYR A 169 10.07 4.57 -7.72
CA TYR A 169 10.85 5.57 -7.00
C TYR A 169 12.18 5.87 -7.71
N GLU A 170 12.47 7.15 -7.94
CA GLU A 170 13.65 7.59 -8.72
C GLU A 170 14.86 8.02 -7.86
N SER A 171 14.67 8.38 -6.58
CA SER A 171 15.75 9.06 -5.86
C SER A 171 15.80 8.74 -4.37
N ASN A 172 17.03 8.58 -3.86
CA ASN A 172 17.34 8.55 -2.43
C ASN A 172 17.41 9.97 -1.83
N THR A 173 17.28 11.01 -2.66
CA THR A 173 17.49 12.43 -2.29
C THR A 173 16.20 13.21 -2.06
N GLY A 174 15.05 12.63 -2.39
CA GLY A 174 13.72 13.21 -2.20
C GLY A 174 13.11 13.77 -3.49
N MET A 175 11.78 13.83 -3.50
CA MET A 175 11.01 14.14 -4.70
C MET A 175 11.00 15.64 -5.07
N GLU A 176 11.26 15.93 -6.35
CA GLU A 176 11.07 17.27 -6.92
C GLU A 176 9.61 17.54 -7.32
N PRO A 177 9.07 18.76 -7.09
CA PRO A 177 7.67 19.08 -7.39
C PRO A 177 7.29 18.98 -8.88
N SER A 178 8.23 19.29 -9.78
CA SER A 178 8.02 19.26 -11.25
C SER A 178 7.73 17.85 -11.76
N LYS A 179 8.36 16.83 -11.15
CA LYS A 179 8.18 15.42 -11.49
C LYS A 179 6.84 14.87 -11.02
N LEU A 180 6.35 15.36 -9.87
CA LEU A 180 5.06 14.98 -9.29
C LEU A 180 3.90 15.24 -10.28
N LEU A 181 3.95 16.36 -11.00
CA LEU A 181 2.89 16.81 -11.92
C LEU A 181 2.86 16.10 -13.28
N THR A 182 3.96 15.51 -13.73
CA THR A 182 4.07 14.96 -15.10
C THR A 182 4.03 13.44 -15.13
N ARG A 183 4.83 12.77 -14.28
CA ARG A 183 4.95 11.30 -14.30
C ARG A 183 3.90 10.59 -13.46
N TYR A 184 3.50 11.17 -12.32
CA TYR A 184 2.67 10.45 -11.35
C TYR A 184 1.18 10.47 -11.68
N ASN A 185 0.77 11.34 -12.61
CA ASN A 185 -0.55 11.26 -13.22
C ASN A 185 -0.76 9.90 -13.91
N TYR A 186 0.27 9.31 -14.53
CA TYR A 186 0.15 7.98 -15.13
C TYR A 186 -0.15 6.90 -14.08
N PHE A 187 0.43 6.98 -12.88
CA PHE A 187 0.15 6.01 -11.81
C PHE A 187 -1.26 6.17 -11.23
N ILE A 188 -1.75 7.41 -11.10
CA ILE A 188 -3.14 7.66 -10.70
C ILE A 188 -4.11 7.07 -11.72
N VAL A 189 -3.90 7.37 -13.01
CA VAL A 189 -4.74 6.84 -14.09
C VAL A 189 -4.68 5.31 -14.12
N ALA A 190 -3.49 4.71 -14.00
CA ALA A 190 -3.33 3.27 -13.93
C ALA A 190 -4.08 2.68 -12.72
N ALA A 191 -3.96 3.27 -11.53
CA ALA A 191 -4.66 2.82 -10.33
C ALA A 191 -6.18 2.85 -10.52
N ILE A 192 -6.72 3.92 -11.11
CA ILE A 192 -8.16 4.03 -11.42
C ILE A 192 -8.59 2.94 -12.41
N VAL A 193 -7.85 2.74 -13.50
CA VAL A 193 -8.17 1.72 -14.50
C VAL A 193 -8.17 0.32 -13.88
N ILE A 194 -7.14 0.00 -13.09
CA ILE A 194 -7.02 -1.28 -12.39
C ILE A 194 -8.15 -1.45 -11.38
N ALA A 195 -8.50 -0.40 -10.62
CA ALA A 195 -9.63 -0.44 -9.69
C ALA A 195 -10.96 -0.72 -10.39
N VAL A 196 -11.21 -0.09 -11.55
CA VAL A 196 -12.41 -0.32 -12.36
C VAL A 196 -12.46 -1.76 -12.89
N ILE A 197 -11.33 -2.29 -13.37
CA ILE A 197 -11.22 -3.69 -13.81
C ILE A 197 -11.49 -4.62 -12.62
N GLY A 198 -10.86 -4.40 -11.48
CA GLY A 198 -11.07 -5.17 -10.27
C GLY A 198 -12.53 -5.18 -9.83
N ARG A 199 -13.23 -4.04 -9.94
CA ARG A 199 -14.67 -3.96 -9.63
C ARG A 199 -15.50 -4.82 -10.58
N LYS A 200 -15.24 -4.77 -11.89
CA LYS A 200 -15.93 -5.65 -12.86
C LYS A 200 -15.66 -7.13 -12.57
N LEU A 201 -14.44 -7.49 -12.16
CA LEU A 201 -14.10 -8.86 -11.77
C LEU A 201 -14.83 -9.30 -10.50
N ASN A 202 -14.96 -8.42 -9.50
CA ASN A 202 -15.78 -8.67 -8.33
C ASN A 202 -17.24 -8.92 -8.71
N ASP A 203 -17.83 -8.06 -9.56
CA ASP A 203 -19.22 -8.21 -10.01
C ASP A 203 -19.43 -9.54 -10.78
N ASN A 204 -18.43 -10.00 -11.55
CA ASN A 204 -18.47 -11.30 -12.20
C ASN A 204 -18.32 -12.47 -11.22
N TYR A 205 -17.44 -12.34 -10.22
CA TYR A 205 -17.22 -13.36 -9.19
C TYR A 205 -18.51 -13.61 -8.40
N GLU A 206 -19.29 -12.56 -8.14
CA GLU A 206 -20.61 -12.64 -7.51
C GLU A 206 -21.59 -13.53 -8.30
N ASN A 207 -21.59 -13.47 -9.63
CA ASN A 207 -22.50 -14.27 -10.47
C ASN A 207 -22.18 -15.77 -10.48
N TYR A 208 -20.97 -16.17 -10.09
CA TYR A 208 -20.57 -17.59 -10.02
C TYR A 208 -20.88 -18.25 -8.68
N CYS A 209 -21.11 -17.47 -7.62
CA CYS A 209 -21.34 -17.95 -6.25
C CYS A 209 -22.81 -17.83 -5.80
N GLY A 210 -23.71 -17.43 -6.71
CA GLY A 210 -25.16 -17.30 -6.46
C GLY A 210 -25.98 -18.35 -7.16
#